data_AF-C2Y4A2-F1
#
_entry.id   AF-C2Y4A2-F1
#
_cell.length_a   1.000
_cell.length_b   1.000
_cell.length_c   1.000
_cell.angle_alpha   90.00
_cell.angle_beta   90.00
_cell.angle_gamma   90.00
#
_symmetry.space_group_name_H-M   'P 1'
#
loop_
_entity.id
_entity.type
_entity.pdbx_description
1 polymer ?
#
loop_
_entity_poly.entity_id
_entity_poly.type
_entity_poly.pdbx_seq_one_letter_code
_entity_poly.pdbx_strand_id
1 'polypeptide(L)' 'MTKHNKAYKFRLYPTEEQAYLMRKTFGCVRFVYNRMLAERKEAYEKYKDDKEQLKKQKLPTPCEI' A
#
# COMPACT_ATOMS: atom_id res chain seq x y z
N MET A 1 -11.29 -13.39 -31.11
CA MET A 1 -10.65 -12.05 -31.14
C MET A 1 -9.68 -11.97 -29.96
N THR A 2 -8.39 -11.78 -30.21
CA THR A 2 -7.35 -11.72 -29.17
C THR A 2 -7.28 -10.31 -28.55
N LYS A 3 -7.51 -10.21 -27.24
CA LYS A 3 -7.45 -8.94 -26.51
C LYS A 3 -6.01 -8.43 -26.47
N HIS A 4 -5.73 -7.32 -27.17
CA HIS A 4 -4.44 -6.65 -27.10
C HIS A 4 -4.46 -5.65 -25.94
N ASN A 5 -3.67 -5.91 -24.89
CA ASN A 5 -3.51 -4.99 -23.78
C ASN A 5 -2.61 -3.83 -24.23
N LYS A 6 -3.17 -2.62 -24.31
CA LYS A 6 -2.41 -1.40 -24.55
C LYS A 6 -1.81 -0.91 -23.25
N ALA A 7 -0.52 -0.57 -23.26
CA ALA A 7 0.16 0.10 -22.16
C ALA A 7 0.73 1.42 -22.65
N TYR A 8 0.72 2.43 -21.77
CA TYR A 8 1.26 3.74 -22.07
C TYR A 8 2.44 4.04 -21.15
N LYS A 9 3.48 4.67 -21.71
CA LYS A 9 4.66 5.11 -20.97
C LYS A 9 4.87 6.60 -21.21
N PHE A 10 4.77 7.39 -20.15
CA PHE A 10 4.94 8.84 -20.20
C PHE A 10 5.98 9.30 -19.19
N ARG A 11 6.67 10.39 -19.51
CA ARG A 11 7.51 11.14 -18.58
C ARG A 11 6.75 12.39 -18.14
N LEU A 12 6.65 12.59 -16.84
CA LEU A 12 6.03 13.77 -16.25
C LEU A 12 7.10 14.85 -16.04
N TYR A 13 6.76 16.09 -16.34
CA TYR A 13 7.57 17.28 -16.06
C TYR A 13 6.74 18.22 -15.16
N PRO A 14 6.67 17.94 -13.85
CA PRO A 14 5.84 18.71 -12.94
C PRO A 14 6.42 20.11 -12.69
N THR A 15 5.55 21.08 -12.45
CA THR A 15 5.95 22.37 -11.86
C THR A 15 6.41 22.17 -10.41
N GLU A 16 7.05 23.17 -9.81
CA GLU A 16 7.51 23.08 -8.41
C GLU A 16 6.37 22.78 -7.44
N GLU A 17 5.22 23.42 -7.62
CA GLU A 17 4.02 23.20 -6.81
C GLU A 17 3.47 21.78 -6.97
N GLN A 18 3.38 21.29 -8.21
CA GLN A 18 2.96 19.92 -8.49
C GLN A 18 3.92 18.91 -7.86
N ALA A 19 5.23 19.12 -8.00
CA ALA A 19 6.23 18.25 -7.41
C ALA A 19 6.14 18.23 -5.87
N TYR A 20 5.86 19.39 -5.25
CA TYR A 20 5.63 19.48 -3.81
C TYR A 20 4.39 18.71 -3.36
N LEU A 21 3.26 18.87 -4.06
CA LEU A 21 2.03 18.12 -3.79
C LEU A 21 2.25 16.61 -3.96
N MET A 22 2.91 16.19 -5.05
CA MET A 22 3.25 14.79 -5.29
C MET A 22 4.11 14.20 -4.17
N ARG A 23 5.12 14.94 -3.68
CA ARG A 23 5.94 14.50 -2.55
C ARG A 23 5.12 14.33 -1.27
N LYS A 24 4.24 15.27 -0.95
CA LYS A 24 3.33 15.15 0.20
C LYS A 24 2.43 13.93 0.08
N THR A 25 1.78 13.76 -1.07
CA THR A 25 0.84 12.67 -1.33
C THR A 25 1.54 11.31 -1.30
N PHE A 26 2.66 11.16 -2.01
CA PHE A 26 3.37 9.88 -2.00
C PHE A 26 4.03 9.59 -0.65
N GLY A 27 4.45 10.64 0.08
CA GLY A 27 4.95 10.50 1.45
C GLY A 27 3.90 9.94 2.39
N CYS A 28 2.71 10.54 2.44
CA CYS A 28 1.65 10.09 3.35
C CYS A 28 1.13 8.69 2.97
N VAL A 29 0.91 8.42 1.68
CA VAL A 29 0.48 7.09 1.20
C VAL A 29 1.51 6.02 1.53
N ARG A 30 2.80 6.30 1.32
CA ARG A 30 3.87 5.35 1.62
C ARG A 30 3.94 5.05 3.12
N PHE A 31 3.79 6.06 3.96
CA PHE A 31 3.79 5.89 5.41
C PHE A 31 2.66 4.95 5.86
N VAL A 32 1.41 5.26 5.48
CA VAL A 32 0.23 4.46 5.84
C VAL A 32 0.38 3.03 5.33
N TYR A 33 0.77 2.85 4.06
CA TYR A 33 0.97 1.52 3.48
C TYR A 33 2.03 0.71 4.24
N ASN A 34 3.19 1.30 4.51
CA ASN A 34 4.28 0.61 5.19
C ASN A 34 3.91 0.22 6.62
N ARG A 35 3.19 1.08 7.35
CA ARG A 35 2.72 0.78 8.70
C ARG A 35 1.80 -0.45 8.69
N MET A 36 0.76 -0.43 7.86
CA MET A 36 -0.18 -1.56 7.77
C MET A 36 0.49 -2.84 7.26
N LEU A 37 1.46 -2.72 6.34
CA LEU A 37 2.21 -3.88 5.85
C LEU A 37 3.05 -4.50 6.96
N ALA A 38 3.67 -3.69 7.83
CA ALA A 38 4.45 -4.18 8.96
C ALA A 38 3.56 -4.97 9.94
N GLU A 39 2.39 -4.44 10.30
CA GLU A 39 1.42 -5.11 11.17
C GLU A 39 0.93 -6.44 10.58
N ARG A 40 0.67 -6.47 9.27
CA ARG A 40 0.29 -7.70 8.57
C ARG A 40 1.40 -8.76 8.61
N LYS A 41 2.66 -8.34 8.45
CA LYS A 41 3.81 -9.24 8.54
C LYS A 41 3.95 -9.79 9.96
N GLU A 42 3.83 -8.94 10.96
CA GLU A 42 3.89 -9.36 12.38
C GLU A 42 2.79 -10.37 12.72
N ALA A 43 1.54 -10.08 12.33
CA ALA A 43 0.42 -10.99 12.52
C ALA A 43 0.66 -12.33 11.80
N TYR A 44 1.16 -12.29 10.56
CA TYR A 44 1.48 -13.51 9.83
C TYR A 44 2.56 -14.34 10.53
N GLU A 45 3.69 -13.74 10.91
CA GLU A 45 4.78 -14.47 11.57
C GLU A 45 4.35 -15.10 12.89
N LYS A 46 3.44 -14.45 13.63
CA LYS A 46 2.92 -14.94 14.89
C LYS A 46 1.94 -16.12 14.74
N TYR A 47 1.16 -16.16 13.66
CA TYR A 47 0.05 -17.11 13.51
C TYR A 47 0.17 -18.02 12.27
N LYS A 48 1.29 -18.00 11.54
CA LYS A 48 1.47 -18.77 10.30
C LYS A 48 1.23 -20.29 10.45
N ASP A 49 1.50 -20.83 11.63
CA ASP A 49 1.33 -22.25 11.94
C ASP A 49 -0.10 -22.59 12.39
N ASP A 50 -0.87 -21.61 12.87
CA ASP A 50 -2.28 -21.75 13.27
C ASP A 50 -3.19 -20.89 12.37
N LYS A 51 -3.61 -21.50 11.27
CA LYS A 51 -4.45 -20.86 10.25
C LYS A 51 -5.80 -20.39 10.79
N GLU A 52 -6.35 -21.04 11.82
CA GLU A 52 -7.64 -20.66 12.39
C GLU A 52 -7.50 -19.42 13.27
N GLN A 53 -6.37 -19.26 13.97
CA GLN A 53 -6.05 -18.01 14.67
C GLN A 53 -5.71 -16.87 13.71
N LEU A 54 -4.97 -17.14 12.63
CA LEU A 54 -4.64 -16.12 11.63
C LEU A 54 -5.90 -15.50 11.02
N LYS A 55 -6.91 -16.32 10.67
CA LYS A 55 -8.19 -15.84 10.12
C LYS A 55 -8.99 -14.98 11.11
N LYS A 56 -8.81 -15.19 12.41
CA LYS A 56 -9.52 -14.44 13.46
C LYS A 56 -8.92 -13.07 13.70
N GLN A 57 -7.70 -12.80 13.23
CA GLN A 57 -7.09 -11.51 13.51
C GLN A 57 -7.74 -10.35 12.78
N LYS A 58 -8.11 -9.33 13.56
CA LYS A 58 -8.56 -8.04 13.05
C LYS A 58 -7.36 -7.12 12.92
N LEU A 59 -6.98 -6.82 11.69
CA LEU A 59 -5.95 -5.84 11.39
C LEU A 59 -6.58 -4.44 11.40
N PRO A 60 -5.87 -3.43 11.92
CA PRO A 60 -6.39 -2.09 11.96
C PRO A 60 -6.55 -1.53 10.54
N THR A 61 -7.53 -0.65 10.40
CA THR A 61 -7.76 0.11 9.18
C THR A 61 -6.96 1.41 9.21
N PRO A 62 -6.71 2.05 8.05
CA PRO A 62 -6.01 3.33 8.02
C PRO A 62 -6.64 4.41 8.91
N CYS A 63 -7.95 4.32 9.17
CA CYS A 63 -8.69 5.28 9.99
C CYS A 63 -8.40 5.12 11.50
N GLU A 64 -7.78 4.02 11.91
CA GLU A 64 -7.45 3.73 13.30
C GLU A 64 -5.99 4.11 13.65
N ILE A 65 -5.22 4.63 12.68
CA ILE A 65 -3.84 5.12 12.81
C ILE A 65 -3.84 6.62 13.10
#